data_AF-A0A2I4AM06-F1
#
_entry.id   AF-A0A2I4AM06-F1
#
_cell.length_a   1.000
_cell.length_b   1.000
_cell.length_c   1.000
_cell.angle_alpha   90.00
_cell.angle_beta   90.00
_cell.angle_gamma   90.00
#
_symmetry.space_group_name_H-M   'P 1'
#
loop_
_entity.id
_entity.type
_entity.pdbx_description
1 polymer ?
#
loop_
_entity_poly.entity_id
_entity_poly.type
_entity_poly.pdbx_seq_one_letter_code
_entity_poly.pdbx_strand_id
1 'polypeptide(L)'
;MFPSYSYSFYRDRSELQEQIRFLVDLFCAAAEREQQTGEKIVELLSSVCGHKIFPLNKTDMNDDYYQSDFLLDLYSQVKDRETKTGLSLLPSLQSVFQSATVWIINLSERKSSILLEVLKLQSEKKQVELSAFTHEESEVKSFLQCLPYISQLSFDPEWLDGEEPIRFLVDLFCAAAEREQQTGEKIVELLSSVCGHKTFPLNKTDMNDYYQSDFLLDLFSQVKDCETKTGLSLLPSLQSVFQSATVWIINLSETESSILLEVLKLQSEKKQVKLRGFIYEESEVKSFLQCLPYISQLSFDPEWLDGEEPIRFLVDLFCAAAEREQQTGEKIVELLSSVCGHK
;
A
#
# COMPACT_ATOMS: atom_id res chain seq x y z
N MET A 1 -8.84 -5.24 31.47
CA MET A 1 -9.66 -6.13 30.63
C MET A 1 -10.79 -5.29 30.08
N PHE A 2 -10.53 -4.57 29.00
CA PHE A 2 -11.53 -3.72 28.34
C PHE A 2 -12.10 -4.51 27.15
N PRO A 3 -13.42 -4.54 26.95
CA PRO A 3 -14.00 -5.22 25.81
C PRO A 3 -13.69 -4.41 24.54
N SER A 4 -12.99 -5.03 23.60
CA SER A 4 -12.86 -4.58 22.22
C SER A 4 -14.23 -4.72 21.55
N TYR A 5 -15.03 -3.65 21.57
CA TYR A 5 -16.18 -3.55 20.69
C TYR A 5 -15.70 -3.17 19.29
N SER A 6 -15.28 -4.18 18.53
CA SER A 6 -15.30 -4.10 17.06
C SER A 6 -16.75 -3.97 16.64
N TYR A 7 -17.21 -2.72 16.47
CA TYR A 7 -18.40 -2.47 15.68
C TYR A 7 -18.02 -2.61 14.21
N SER A 8 -17.94 -3.85 13.76
CA SER A 8 -18.06 -4.13 12.33
C SER A 8 -19.46 -3.70 11.91
N PHE A 9 -19.55 -2.55 11.24
CA PHE A 9 -20.70 -2.28 10.40
C PHE A 9 -20.62 -3.29 9.27
N TYR A 10 -21.27 -4.44 9.42
CA TYR A 10 -21.65 -5.29 8.30
C TYR A 10 -23.01 -4.78 7.82
N ARG A 11 -23.05 -4.16 6.64
CA ARG A 11 -24.24 -4.26 5.80
C ARG A 11 -24.50 -5.75 5.60
N ASP A 12 -25.74 -6.20 5.82
CA ASP A 12 -26.08 -7.62 5.74
C ASP A 12 -25.70 -8.17 4.37
N ARG A 13 -24.73 -9.10 4.32
CA ARG A 13 -24.27 -9.73 3.08
C ARG A 13 -25.43 -10.40 2.35
N SER A 14 -26.45 -10.87 3.08
CA SER A 14 -27.69 -11.38 2.49
C SER A 14 -28.43 -10.29 1.70
N GLU A 15 -28.62 -9.11 2.29
CA GLU A 15 -29.26 -7.97 1.62
C GLU A 15 -28.47 -7.52 0.37
N LEU A 16 -27.14 -7.48 0.46
CA LEU A 16 -26.28 -7.18 -0.69
C LEU A 16 -26.51 -8.15 -1.86
N GLN A 17 -26.54 -9.45 -1.57
CA GLN A 17 -26.77 -10.47 -2.60
C GLN A 17 -28.18 -10.39 -3.21
N GLU A 18 -29.19 -10.02 -2.43
CA GLU A 18 -30.55 -9.79 -2.95
C GLU A 18 -30.61 -8.59 -3.88
N GLN A 19 -29.94 -7.48 -3.53
CA GLN A 19 -29.83 -6.29 -4.38
C GLN A 19 -29.13 -6.59 -5.71
N ILE A 20 -28.00 -7.32 -5.65
CA ILE A 20 -27.27 -7.73 -6.86
C ILE A 20 -28.14 -8.64 -7.73
N ARG A 21 -28.79 -9.65 -7.13
CA ARG A 21 -29.66 -10.56 -7.87
C ARG A 21 -30.80 -9.82 -8.58
N PHE A 22 -31.45 -8.89 -7.87
CA PHE A 22 -32.50 -8.05 -8.44
C PHE A 22 -31.98 -7.25 -9.65
N LEU A 23 -30.81 -6.60 -9.50
CA LEU A 23 -30.22 -5.79 -10.57
C LEU A 23 -29.90 -6.65 -11.80
N VAL A 24 -29.29 -7.81 -11.59
CA VAL A 24 -28.97 -8.77 -12.65
C VAL A 24 -30.23 -9.25 -13.38
N ASP A 25 -31.28 -9.61 -12.64
CA ASP A 25 -32.56 -10.02 -13.23
C ASP A 25 -33.21 -8.86 -14.03
N LEU A 26 -33.10 -7.62 -13.53
CA LEU A 26 -33.58 -6.42 -14.23
C LEU A 26 -32.86 -6.19 -15.56
N PHE A 27 -31.52 -6.32 -15.58
CA PHE A 27 -30.73 -6.21 -16.81
C PHE A 27 -31.03 -7.36 -17.80
N CYS A 28 -31.25 -8.58 -17.30
CA CYS A 28 -31.70 -9.69 -18.15
C CYS A 28 -33.04 -9.38 -18.82
N ALA A 29 -34.05 -8.95 -18.05
CA ALA A 29 -35.36 -8.62 -18.57
C ALA A 29 -35.32 -7.47 -19.60
N ALA A 30 -34.44 -6.49 -19.37
CA ALA A 30 -34.21 -5.41 -20.33
C ALA A 30 -33.58 -5.91 -21.63
N ALA A 31 -32.59 -6.79 -21.56
CA ALA A 31 -31.95 -7.37 -22.74
C ALA A 31 -32.91 -8.24 -23.55
N GLU A 32 -33.74 -9.04 -22.89
CA GLU A 32 -34.78 -9.84 -23.55
C GLU A 32 -35.80 -8.95 -24.28
N ARG A 33 -36.21 -7.84 -23.66
CA ARG A 33 -37.12 -6.88 -24.30
C ARG A 33 -36.46 -6.14 -25.45
N GLU A 34 -35.19 -5.76 -25.31
CA GLU A 34 -34.39 -5.12 -26.36
C GLU A 34 -34.28 -6.04 -27.59
N GLN A 35 -34.07 -7.35 -27.40
CA GLN A 35 -34.08 -8.33 -28.50
C GLN A 35 -35.43 -8.45 -29.21
N GLN A 36 -36.55 -8.31 -28.48
CA GLN A 36 -37.90 -8.42 -29.05
C GLN A 36 -38.35 -7.15 -29.79
N THR A 37 -37.94 -5.98 -29.31
CA THR A 37 -38.48 -4.68 -29.75
C THR A 37 -37.49 -3.84 -30.54
N GLY A 38 -36.19 -4.07 -30.37
CA GLY A 38 -35.12 -3.19 -30.86
C GLY A 38 -34.92 -1.91 -30.03
N GLU A 39 -35.64 -1.73 -28.92
CA GLU A 39 -35.46 -0.59 -28.00
C GLU A 39 -34.16 -0.74 -27.21
N LYS A 40 -33.32 0.31 -27.14
CA LYS A 40 -32.03 0.34 -26.41
C LYS A 40 -32.19 0.43 -24.88
N ILE A 41 -32.94 -0.50 -24.28
CA ILE A 41 -33.34 -0.43 -22.87
C ILE A 41 -32.16 -0.72 -21.95
N VAL A 42 -31.26 -1.64 -22.32
CA VAL A 42 -30.10 -1.97 -21.50
C VAL A 42 -29.16 -0.76 -21.41
N GLU A 43 -28.99 -0.02 -22.50
CA GLU A 43 -28.22 1.22 -22.54
C GLU A 43 -28.82 2.29 -21.62
N LEU A 44 -30.16 2.44 -21.64
CA LEU A 44 -30.86 3.37 -20.74
C LEU A 44 -30.71 2.99 -19.27
N LEU A 45 -30.85 1.70 -18.93
CA LEU A 45 -30.67 1.22 -17.55
C LEU A 45 -29.23 1.36 -17.08
N SER A 46 -28.26 1.10 -17.95
CA SER A 46 -26.85 1.30 -17.62
C SER A 46 -26.55 2.78 -17.33
N SER A 47 -27.13 3.70 -18.10
CA SER A 47 -26.94 5.13 -17.89
C SER A 47 -27.40 5.62 -16.51
N VAL A 48 -28.42 4.99 -15.90
CA VAL A 48 -28.86 5.36 -14.54
C VAL A 48 -28.01 4.72 -13.44
N CYS A 49 -27.26 3.66 -13.77
CA CYS A 49 -26.32 2.97 -12.89
C CYS A 49 -24.86 3.47 -13.03
N GLY A 50 -24.56 4.33 -14.01
CA GLY A 50 -23.21 4.81 -14.31
C GLY A 50 -22.71 5.97 -13.45
N HIS A 51 -23.41 6.33 -12.37
CA HIS A 51 -22.96 7.39 -11.47
C HIS A 51 -21.83 6.90 -10.56
N LYS A 52 -20.86 7.77 -10.24
CA LYS A 52 -19.64 7.43 -9.47
C LYS A 52 -19.90 6.78 -8.12
N ILE A 53 -21.05 7.08 -7.51
CA ILE A 53 -21.42 6.58 -6.19
C ILE A 53 -22.25 5.29 -6.26
N PHE A 54 -22.67 4.82 -7.44
CA PHE A 54 -23.49 3.62 -7.58
C PHE A 54 -22.82 2.38 -6.95
N PRO A 55 -23.56 1.53 -6.21
CA PRO A 55 -25.00 1.60 -5.90
C PRO A 55 -25.36 2.47 -4.68
N LEU A 56 -24.40 3.18 -4.12
CA LEU A 56 -24.51 3.98 -2.90
C LEU A 56 -25.02 5.40 -3.19
N ASN A 57 -25.56 6.05 -2.15
CA ASN A 57 -26.11 7.41 -2.23
C ASN A 57 -25.44 8.39 -1.24
N LYS A 58 -24.35 7.99 -0.56
CA LYS A 58 -23.65 8.84 0.44
C LYS A 58 -22.13 8.62 0.48
N THR A 59 -21.50 9.40 1.36
CA THR A 59 -20.12 9.89 1.42
C THR A 59 -19.45 9.52 2.76
N ASP A 60 -19.57 8.27 3.20
CA ASP A 60 -18.89 7.78 4.39
C ASP A 60 -17.60 7.04 4.02
N MET A 61 -16.60 7.03 4.90
CA MET A 61 -15.25 6.51 4.60
C MET A 61 -15.24 5.01 4.24
N ASN A 62 -16.28 4.26 4.62
CA ASN A 62 -16.42 2.83 4.33
C ASN A 62 -17.11 2.55 2.99
N ASP A 63 -17.56 3.57 2.26
CA ASP A 63 -18.35 3.40 1.05
C ASP A 63 -17.54 2.78 -0.11
N ASP A 64 -16.22 3.04 -0.17
CA ASP A 64 -15.34 2.47 -1.21
C ASP A 64 -15.19 0.94 -1.08
N TYR A 65 -15.16 0.43 0.16
CA TYR A 65 -15.11 -1.01 0.45
C TYR A 65 -16.39 -1.69 -0.05
N TYR A 66 -17.54 -1.13 0.34
CA TYR A 66 -18.85 -1.64 -0.08
C TYR A 66 -19.07 -1.56 -1.58
N GLN A 67 -18.62 -0.47 -2.21
CA GLN A 67 -18.75 -0.30 -3.65
C GLN A 67 -17.92 -1.37 -4.39
N SER A 68 -16.67 -1.58 -3.98
CA SER A 68 -15.80 -2.59 -4.60
C SER A 68 -16.39 -3.99 -4.45
N ASP A 69 -16.83 -4.37 -3.24
CA ASP A 69 -17.49 -5.66 -2.99
C ASP A 69 -18.73 -5.85 -3.86
N PHE A 70 -19.61 -4.85 -3.91
CA PHE A 70 -20.81 -4.91 -4.73
C PHE A 70 -20.48 -5.08 -6.23
N LEU A 71 -19.55 -4.29 -6.76
CA LEU A 71 -19.22 -4.31 -8.18
C LEU A 71 -18.52 -5.63 -8.59
N LEU A 72 -17.64 -6.16 -7.74
CA LEU A 72 -16.98 -7.45 -7.98
C LEU A 72 -17.98 -8.61 -7.96
N ASP A 73 -18.90 -8.61 -7.00
CA ASP A 73 -19.95 -9.63 -6.90
C ASP A 73 -20.97 -9.50 -8.05
N LEU A 74 -21.34 -8.28 -8.43
CA LEU A 74 -22.18 -8.00 -9.60
C LEU A 74 -21.51 -8.51 -10.88
N TYR A 75 -20.23 -8.24 -11.10
CA TYR A 75 -19.49 -8.73 -12.27
C TYR A 75 -19.53 -10.25 -12.35
N SER A 76 -19.27 -10.93 -11.23
CA SER A 76 -19.32 -12.39 -11.14
C SER A 76 -20.69 -12.94 -11.55
N GLN A 77 -21.78 -12.39 -10.99
CA GLN A 77 -23.13 -12.83 -11.31
C GLN A 77 -23.53 -12.53 -12.75
N VAL A 78 -23.16 -11.38 -13.30
CA VAL A 78 -23.41 -11.03 -14.70
C VAL A 78 -22.69 -12.02 -15.63
N LYS A 79 -21.40 -12.26 -15.39
CA LYS A 79 -20.60 -13.19 -16.21
C LYS A 79 -21.17 -14.62 -16.18
N ASP A 80 -21.61 -15.07 -15.01
CA ASP A 80 -22.30 -16.36 -14.86
C ASP A 80 -23.62 -16.41 -15.63
N ARG A 81 -24.39 -15.32 -15.64
CA ARG A 81 -25.67 -15.23 -16.37
C ARG A 81 -25.46 -15.18 -17.88
N GLU A 82 -24.51 -14.40 -18.38
CA GLU A 82 -24.15 -14.39 -19.80
C GLU A 82 -23.76 -15.79 -20.27
N THR A 83 -22.95 -16.51 -19.48
CA THR A 83 -22.53 -17.88 -19.79
C THR A 83 -23.72 -18.85 -19.86
N LYS A 84 -24.71 -18.69 -18.98
CA LYS A 84 -25.90 -19.57 -18.92
C LYS A 84 -26.96 -19.27 -19.98
N THR A 85 -27.12 -18.00 -20.35
CA THR A 85 -28.25 -17.53 -21.17
C THR A 85 -27.84 -17.14 -22.59
N GLY A 86 -26.56 -16.85 -22.82
CA GLY A 86 -26.06 -16.28 -24.08
C GLY A 86 -26.39 -14.80 -24.27
N LEU A 87 -26.98 -14.13 -23.27
CA LEU A 87 -27.17 -12.68 -23.28
C LEU A 87 -25.81 -11.96 -23.21
N SER A 88 -25.71 -10.80 -23.85
CA SER A 88 -24.54 -9.92 -23.75
C SER A 88 -24.91 -8.65 -22.98
N LEU A 89 -24.59 -8.64 -21.70
CA LEU A 89 -24.86 -7.59 -20.70
C LEU A 89 -23.59 -6.80 -20.35
N LEU A 90 -22.41 -7.43 -20.34
CA LEU A 90 -21.15 -6.80 -19.94
C LEU A 90 -20.79 -5.55 -20.75
N PRO A 91 -20.94 -5.52 -22.09
CA PRO A 91 -20.65 -4.30 -22.87
C PRO A 91 -21.50 -3.11 -22.43
N SER A 92 -22.78 -3.36 -22.12
CA SER A 92 -23.70 -2.30 -21.68
C SER A 92 -23.40 -1.87 -20.25
N LEU A 93 -22.95 -2.77 -19.38
CA LEU A 93 -22.61 -2.48 -17.98
C LEU A 93 -21.20 -1.94 -17.76
N GLN A 94 -20.42 -1.76 -18.82
CA GLN A 94 -19.02 -1.33 -18.72
C GLN A 94 -18.86 -0.04 -17.89
N SER A 95 -19.73 0.96 -18.09
CA SER A 95 -19.72 2.22 -17.33
C SER A 95 -19.96 2.02 -15.83
N VAL A 96 -20.79 1.04 -15.45
CA VAL A 96 -21.06 0.68 -14.06
C VAL A 96 -19.80 0.13 -13.41
N PHE A 97 -19.10 -0.78 -14.09
CA PHE A 97 -17.83 -1.34 -13.61
C PHE A 97 -16.68 -0.34 -13.64
N GLN A 98 -16.81 0.79 -14.34
CA GLN A 98 -15.80 1.86 -14.35
C GLN A 98 -16.01 2.90 -13.24
N SER A 99 -17.08 2.78 -12.46
CA SER A 99 -17.48 3.79 -11.47
C SER A 99 -16.53 3.92 -10.27
N ALA A 100 -15.87 2.83 -9.86
CA ALA A 100 -14.95 2.82 -8.74
C ALA A 100 -13.69 3.68 -9.02
N THR A 101 -13.34 4.51 -8.04
CA THR A 101 -12.09 5.30 -8.06
C THR A 101 -10.92 4.51 -7.53
N VAL A 102 -11.13 3.79 -6.43
CA VAL A 102 -10.20 2.86 -5.80
C VAL A 102 -10.88 1.50 -5.74
N TRP A 103 -10.16 0.44 -6.07
CA TRP A 103 -10.63 -0.92 -5.92
C TRP A 103 -10.11 -1.50 -4.61
N ILE A 104 -11.01 -1.90 -3.73
CA ILE A 104 -10.66 -2.58 -2.49
C ILE A 104 -10.91 -4.07 -2.66
N ILE A 105 -9.93 -4.90 -2.30
CA ILE A 105 -10.06 -6.35 -2.35
C ILE A 105 -9.53 -7.01 -1.08
N ASN A 106 -10.34 -7.91 -0.52
CA ASN A 106 -9.94 -8.87 0.48
C ASN A 106 -9.45 -10.15 -0.22
N LEU A 107 -8.13 -10.39 -0.28
CA LEU A 107 -7.56 -11.57 -0.94
C LEU A 107 -7.74 -12.87 -0.13
N SER A 108 -8.11 -12.76 1.16
CA SER A 108 -8.44 -13.93 1.99
C SER A 108 -9.83 -14.50 1.65
N GLU A 109 -10.74 -13.66 1.15
CA GLU A 109 -12.11 -14.04 0.84
C GLU A 109 -12.41 -14.13 -0.66
N ARG A 110 -11.68 -13.39 -1.50
CA ARG A 110 -11.98 -13.25 -2.93
C ARG A 110 -10.76 -13.48 -3.81
N LYS A 111 -11.00 -14.17 -4.92
CA LYS A 111 -10.02 -14.41 -5.98
C LYS A 111 -9.72 -13.13 -6.76
N SER A 112 -8.44 -12.79 -6.90
CA SER A 112 -7.90 -11.68 -7.71
C SER A 112 -8.23 -11.79 -9.19
N SER A 113 -8.56 -12.98 -9.69
CA SER A 113 -9.00 -13.18 -11.08
C SER A 113 -10.26 -12.38 -11.41
N ILE A 114 -11.16 -12.17 -10.45
CA ILE A 114 -12.35 -11.31 -10.65
C ILE A 114 -11.92 -9.85 -10.77
N LEU A 115 -11.01 -9.40 -9.89
CA LEU A 115 -10.45 -8.04 -9.93
C LEU A 115 -9.73 -7.78 -11.25
N LEU A 116 -8.90 -8.71 -11.73
CA LEU A 116 -8.19 -8.61 -13.01
C LEU A 116 -9.16 -8.34 -14.17
N GLU A 117 -10.26 -9.07 -14.21
CA GLU A 117 -11.26 -8.94 -15.27
C GLU A 117 -11.95 -7.57 -15.24
N VAL A 118 -12.28 -7.08 -14.04
CA VAL A 118 -12.86 -5.74 -13.88
C VAL A 118 -11.84 -4.63 -14.15
N LEU A 119 -10.58 -4.82 -13.80
CA LEU A 119 -9.49 -3.89 -14.10
C LEU A 119 -9.23 -3.75 -15.62
N LYS A 120 -9.40 -4.82 -16.41
CA LYS A 120 -9.34 -4.76 -17.88
C LYS A 120 -10.44 -3.91 -18.51
N LEU A 121 -11.56 -3.72 -17.81
CA LEU A 121 -12.66 -2.87 -18.30
C LEU A 121 -12.38 -1.38 -18.10
N GLN A 122 -11.37 -1.01 -17.30
CA GLN A 122 -11.08 0.37 -16.96
C GLN A 122 -10.43 1.12 -18.12
N SER A 123 -10.79 2.39 -18.29
CA SER A 123 -10.18 3.27 -19.30
C SER A 123 -8.77 3.71 -18.93
N GLU A 124 -8.46 3.69 -17.63
CA GLU A 124 -7.20 4.11 -17.03
C GLU A 124 -6.83 3.12 -15.93
N LYS A 125 -5.53 3.05 -15.59
CA LYS A 125 -5.09 2.25 -14.46
C LYS A 125 -5.71 2.79 -13.17
N LYS A 126 -6.13 1.90 -12.28
CA LYS A 126 -6.79 2.25 -11.02
C LYS A 126 -5.90 1.95 -9.83
N GLN A 127 -6.11 2.67 -8.74
CA GLN A 127 -5.53 2.30 -7.46
C GLN A 127 -6.22 1.04 -6.93
N VAL A 128 -5.43 0.17 -6.32
CA VAL A 128 -5.91 -1.02 -5.61
C VAL A 128 -5.45 -0.97 -4.17
N GLU A 129 -6.39 -1.20 -3.25
CA GLU A 129 -6.13 -1.36 -1.83
C GLU A 129 -6.41 -2.80 -1.40
N LEU A 130 -5.48 -3.41 -0.67
CA LEU A 130 -5.70 -4.72 -0.05
C LEU A 130 -6.21 -4.53 1.38
N SER A 131 -7.39 -5.09 1.65
CA SER A 131 -8.00 -5.07 2.99
C SER A 131 -7.82 -6.37 3.75
N ALA A 132 -7.22 -7.39 3.14
CA ALA A 132 -6.67 -8.58 3.80
C ALA A 132 -5.77 -9.33 2.82
N PHE A 133 -4.88 -10.16 3.38
CA PHE A 133 -3.84 -10.86 2.62
C PHE A 133 -4.17 -12.34 2.46
N THR A 134 -3.44 -13.00 1.57
CA THR A 134 -3.53 -14.44 1.33
C THR A 134 -2.14 -15.06 1.36
N HIS A 135 -2.05 -16.27 1.89
CA HIS A 135 -0.84 -17.09 1.82
C HIS A 135 -0.93 -18.19 0.75
N GLU A 136 -2.02 -18.23 -0.01
CA GLU A 136 -2.12 -19.18 -1.12
C GLU A 136 -1.20 -18.71 -2.25
N GLU A 137 -0.11 -19.45 -2.48
CA GLU A 137 0.88 -19.13 -3.53
C GLU A 137 0.24 -18.92 -4.92
N SER A 138 -0.79 -19.72 -5.24
CA SER A 138 -1.56 -19.61 -6.48
C SER A 138 -2.27 -18.26 -6.60
N GLU A 139 -2.75 -17.73 -5.47
CA GLU A 139 -3.47 -16.46 -5.39
C GLU A 139 -2.50 -15.28 -5.44
N VAL A 140 -1.37 -15.36 -4.75
CA VAL A 140 -0.27 -14.38 -4.86
C VAL A 140 0.18 -14.24 -6.33
N LYS A 141 0.41 -15.37 -7.01
CA LYS A 141 0.77 -15.41 -8.44
C LYS A 141 -0.33 -14.89 -9.36
N SER A 142 -1.59 -15.13 -9.01
CA SER A 142 -2.74 -14.61 -9.74
C SER A 142 -2.85 -13.09 -9.60
N PHE A 143 -2.61 -12.55 -8.40
CA PHE A 143 -2.65 -11.12 -8.14
C PHE A 143 -1.59 -10.35 -8.95
N LEU A 144 -0.39 -10.92 -9.15
CA LEU A 144 0.64 -10.32 -10.02
C LEU A 144 0.15 -10.03 -11.45
N GLN A 145 -0.87 -10.74 -11.94
CA GLN A 145 -1.45 -10.47 -13.26
C GLN A 145 -2.25 -9.16 -13.32
N CYS A 146 -2.63 -8.60 -12.17
CA CYS A 146 -3.33 -7.32 -12.07
C CYS A 146 -2.39 -6.12 -12.26
N LEU A 147 -1.09 -6.26 -11.96
CA LEU A 147 -0.11 -5.15 -11.94
C LEU A 147 -0.10 -4.27 -13.20
N PRO A 148 -0.24 -4.80 -14.44
CA PRO A 148 -0.29 -3.96 -15.64
C PRO A 148 -1.44 -2.95 -15.66
N TYR A 149 -2.51 -3.20 -14.89
CA TYR A 149 -3.74 -2.40 -14.85
C TYR A 149 -3.86 -1.55 -13.58
N ILE A 150 -2.88 -1.62 -12.68
CA ILE A 150 -2.87 -0.90 -11.40
C ILE A 150 -1.96 0.32 -11.49
N SER A 151 -2.41 1.45 -10.95
CA SER A 151 -1.61 2.68 -10.86
C SER A 151 -0.83 2.76 -9.55
N GLN A 152 -1.45 2.33 -8.45
CA GLN A 152 -0.90 2.37 -7.09
C GLN A 152 -1.44 1.18 -6.30
N LEU A 153 -0.60 0.60 -5.43
CA LEU A 153 -0.98 -0.45 -4.49
C LEU A 153 -0.87 0.09 -3.07
N SER A 154 -1.94 0.01 -2.29
CA SER A 154 -1.95 0.35 -0.86
C SER A 154 -2.51 -0.78 -0.02
N PHE A 155 -2.31 -0.68 1.29
CA PHE A 155 -2.92 -1.55 2.29
C PHE A 155 -3.85 -0.74 3.18
N ASP A 156 -4.94 -1.38 3.59
CA ASP A 156 -5.87 -0.81 4.56
C ASP A 156 -5.14 -0.54 5.89
N PRO A 157 -5.24 0.68 6.45
CA PRO A 157 -4.58 1.04 7.70
C PRO A 157 -4.85 0.10 8.87
N GLU A 158 -6.04 -0.53 8.93
CA GLU A 158 -6.40 -1.46 10.01
C GLU A 158 -5.46 -2.68 10.06
N TRP A 159 -4.75 -2.98 8.97
CA TRP A 159 -3.89 -4.16 8.84
C TRP A 159 -2.40 -3.82 8.79
N LEU A 160 -2.03 -2.56 8.95
CA LEU A 160 -0.62 -2.16 9.03
C LEU A 160 0.02 -2.47 10.38
N ASP A 161 -0.79 -2.65 11.43
CA ASP A 161 -0.31 -3.08 12.73
C ASP A 161 0.03 -4.58 12.71
N GLY A 162 1.28 -4.91 12.37
CA GLY A 162 1.82 -6.27 12.48
C GLY A 162 2.76 -6.66 11.32
N GLU A 163 3.29 -7.89 11.40
CA GLU A 163 4.25 -8.41 10.42
C GLU A 163 3.61 -8.90 9.11
N GLU A 164 2.30 -9.14 9.14
CA GLU A 164 1.55 -9.75 8.04
C GLU A 164 1.58 -8.96 6.71
N PRO A 165 1.31 -7.64 6.66
CA PRO A 165 1.42 -6.87 5.41
C PRO A 165 2.84 -6.88 4.84
N ILE A 166 3.86 -6.83 5.70
CA ILE A 166 5.27 -6.85 5.29
C ILE A 166 5.61 -8.22 4.71
N ARG A 167 5.22 -9.29 5.41
CA ARG A 167 5.44 -10.67 4.95
C ARG A 167 4.76 -10.92 3.60
N PHE A 168 3.50 -10.52 3.45
CA PHE A 168 2.78 -10.63 2.19
C PHE A 168 3.50 -9.88 1.06
N LEU A 169 3.97 -8.65 1.32
CA LEU A 169 4.68 -7.87 0.32
C LEU A 169 6.03 -8.50 -0.07
N VAL A 170 6.77 -9.05 0.89
CA VAL A 170 8.01 -9.81 0.62
C VAL A 170 7.68 -11.04 -0.23
N ASP A 171 6.68 -11.84 0.14
CA ASP A 171 6.24 -13.00 -0.64
C ASP A 171 5.83 -12.60 -2.07
N LEU A 172 5.14 -11.46 -2.23
CA LEU A 172 4.73 -10.92 -3.52
C LEU A 172 5.93 -10.51 -4.38
N PHE A 173 6.95 -9.87 -3.81
CA PHE A 173 8.20 -9.54 -4.51
C PHE A 173 9.04 -10.76 -4.85
N CYS A 174 9.18 -11.72 -3.92
CA CYS A 174 9.91 -12.96 -4.17
C CYS A 174 9.18 -13.76 -5.30
N ALA A 175 7.82 -13.82 -5.31
CA ALA A 175 7.03 -14.41 -6.41
C ALA A 175 7.12 -13.64 -7.74
N ALA A 176 7.18 -12.30 -7.70
CA ALA A 176 7.38 -11.47 -8.88
C ALA A 176 8.74 -11.76 -9.55
N ALA A 177 9.80 -11.88 -8.76
CA ALA A 177 11.14 -12.20 -9.24
C ALA A 177 11.23 -13.60 -9.86
N GLU A 178 10.61 -14.60 -9.22
CA GLU A 178 10.52 -15.95 -9.78
C GLU A 178 9.82 -15.97 -11.14
N ARG A 179 8.69 -15.26 -11.27
CA ARG A 179 7.94 -15.19 -12.54
C ARG A 179 8.73 -14.43 -13.60
N GLU A 180 9.37 -13.32 -13.23
CA GLU A 180 10.24 -12.55 -14.13
C GLU A 180 11.39 -13.41 -14.69
N GLN A 181 12.01 -14.28 -13.87
CA GLN A 181 13.03 -15.23 -14.35
C GLN A 181 12.46 -16.27 -15.34
N GLN A 182 11.20 -16.68 -15.16
CA GLN A 182 10.54 -17.70 -16.00
C GLN A 182 10.05 -17.13 -17.33
N THR A 183 9.50 -15.92 -17.33
CA THR A 183 8.83 -15.33 -18.50
C THR A 183 9.65 -14.25 -19.20
N GLY A 184 10.62 -13.64 -18.52
CA GLY A 184 11.33 -12.45 -18.97
C GLY A 184 10.52 -11.14 -18.88
N GLU A 185 9.30 -11.19 -18.32
CA GLU A 185 8.49 -9.99 -18.07
C GLU A 185 9.06 -9.20 -16.89
N LYS A 186 9.11 -7.87 -16.99
CA LYS A 186 9.61 -6.95 -15.95
C LYS A 186 8.61 -6.76 -14.78
N ILE A 187 8.23 -7.84 -14.12
CA ILE A 187 7.18 -7.85 -13.08
C ILE A 187 7.65 -7.19 -11.80
N VAL A 188 8.92 -7.37 -11.40
CA VAL A 188 9.44 -6.73 -10.19
C VAL A 188 9.47 -5.21 -10.37
N GLU A 189 9.86 -4.74 -11.56
CA GLU A 189 9.83 -3.31 -11.92
C GLU A 189 8.40 -2.75 -11.89
N LEU A 190 7.41 -3.50 -12.40
CA LEU A 190 6.00 -3.11 -12.33
C LEU A 190 5.50 -3.03 -10.89
N LEU A 191 5.83 -4.02 -10.05
CA LEU A 191 5.42 -4.06 -8.65
C LEU A 191 6.05 -2.90 -7.86
N SER A 192 7.35 -2.65 -8.03
CA SER A 192 8.03 -1.50 -7.44
C SER A 192 7.45 -0.16 -7.88
N SER A 193 6.99 -0.06 -9.14
CA SER A 193 6.35 1.15 -9.65
C SER A 193 5.00 1.43 -8.98
N VAL A 194 4.17 0.42 -8.73
CA VAL A 194 2.88 0.62 -8.06
C VAL A 194 3.01 0.88 -6.56
N CYS A 195 4.14 0.48 -5.95
CA CYS A 195 4.47 0.76 -4.54
C CYS A 195 5.36 2.01 -4.36
N GLY A 196 5.72 2.72 -5.42
CA GLY A 196 6.68 3.84 -5.39
C GLY A 196 6.06 5.23 -5.15
N HIS A 197 4.80 5.32 -4.74
CA HIS A 197 4.14 6.60 -4.48
C HIS A 197 4.42 7.11 -3.06
N LYS A 198 4.33 8.43 -2.85
CA LYS A 198 4.79 9.10 -1.63
C LYS A 198 4.11 8.65 -0.33
N THR A 199 2.90 8.13 -0.42
CA THR A 199 2.10 7.71 0.74
C THR A 199 2.19 6.22 1.02
N PHE A 200 2.87 5.43 0.17
CA PHE A 200 3.01 3.99 0.33
C PHE A 200 3.58 3.63 1.72
N PRO A 201 3.04 2.65 2.45
CA PRO A 201 2.04 1.65 2.03
C PRO A 201 0.57 2.09 2.04
N LEU A 202 0.30 3.37 2.35
CA LEU A 202 -1.05 3.91 2.53
C LEU A 202 -1.56 4.72 1.33
N ASN A 203 -2.88 4.86 1.26
CA ASN A 203 -3.57 5.69 0.26
C ASN A 203 -3.84 7.14 0.70
N LYS A 204 -3.70 7.45 1.99
CA LYS A 204 -4.10 8.73 2.60
C LYS A 204 -2.96 9.34 3.39
N THR A 205 -2.89 10.68 3.35
CA THR A 205 -1.90 11.51 4.06
C THR A 205 -2.25 11.79 5.51
N ASP A 206 -3.47 11.46 5.93
CA ASP A 206 -4.01 11.87 7.24
C ASP A 206 -3.66 10.89 8.38
N MET A 207 -2.88 9.84 8.08
CA MET A 207 -2.35 8.89 9.05
C MET A 207 -0.91 9.22 9.40
N ASN A 208 -0.48 8.84 10.61
CA ASN A 208 0.77 9.30 11.19
C ASN A 208 1.99 8.84 10.36
N ASP A 209 2.78 9.78 9.84
CA ASP A 209 3.97 9.58 8.97
C ASP A 209 4.99 8.58 9.55
N TYR A 210 4.93 8.30 10.86
CA TYR A 210 5.79 7.30 11.48
C TYR A 210 5.47 5.87 11.07
N TYR A 211 4.20 5.53 10.81
CA TYR A 211 3.82 4.18 10.39
C TYR A 211 4.46 3.83 9.04
N GLN A 212 4.53 4.81 8.14
CA GLN A 212 5.23 4.65 6.87
C GLN A 212 6.72 4.35 7.08
N SER A 213 7.36 5.10 7.97
CA SER A 213 8.80 4.95 8.23
C SER A 213 9.11 3.58 8.84
N ASP A 214 8.38 3.17 9.88
CA ASP A 214 8.52 1.85 10.51
C ASP A 214 8.31 0.74 9.47
N PHE A 215 7.20 0.80 8.72
CA PHE A 215 6.88 -0.19 7.71
C PHE A 215 8.00 -0.36 6.67
N LEU A 216 8.55 0.75 6.16
CA LEU A 216 9.61 0.70 5.15
C LEU A 216 10.93 0.16 5.70
N LEU A 217 11.26 0.45 6.97
CA LEU A 217 12.44 -0.08 7.64
C LEU A 217 12.33 -1.58 7.90
N ASP A 218 11.17 -2.03 8.38
CA ASP A 218 10.89 -3.45 8.60
C ASP A 218 10.87 -4.22 7.28
N LEU A 219 10.25 -3.65 6.24
CA LEU A 219 10.29 -4.20 4.89
C LEU A 219 11.73 -4.32 4.38
N PHE A 220 12.56 -3.29 4.56
CA PHE A 220 13.96 -3.35 4.14
C PHE A 220 14.70 -4.51 4.83
N SER A 221 14.52 -4.65 6.14
CA SER A 221 15.11 -5.73 6.93
C SER A 221 14.68 -7.11 6.42
N GLN A 222 13.37 -7.32 6.21
CA GLN A 222 12.83 -8.59 5.74
C GLN A 222 13.24 -8.91 4.28
N VAL A 223 13.35 -7.90 3.41
CA VAL A 223 13.81 -8.10 2.03
C VAL A 223 15.27 -8.53 2.02
N LYS A 224 16.14 -7.87 2.81
CA LYS A 224 17.55 -8.26 2.97
C LYS A 224 17.70 -9.70 3.47
N ASP A 225 16.80 -10.10 4.36
CA ASP A 225 16.66 -11.48 4.83
C ASP A 225 16.19 -12.44 3.71
N CYS A 226 15.16 -12.09 2.89
CA CYS A 226 14.73 -12.89 1.72
C CYS A 226 15.91 -13.06 0.75
N GLU A 227 16.63 -11.98 0.40
CA GLU A 227 17.79 -12.04 -0.51
C GLU A 227 18.88 -12.98 0.01
N THR A 228 19.21 -12.90 1.31
CA THR A 228 20.23 -13.76 1.92
C THR A 228 19.82 -15.23 1.92
N LYS A 229 18.53 -15.52 2.18
CA LYS A 229 17.99 -16.89 2.27
C LYS A 229 17.76 -17.53 0.90
N THR A 230 17.32 -16.76 -0.09
CA THR A 230 16.88 -17.26 -1.40
C THR A 230 17.91 -17.05 -2.51
N GLY A 231 18.84 -16.10 -2.34
CA GLY A 231 19.75 -15.67 -3.40
C GLY A 231 19.10 -14.78 -4.46
N LEU A 232 17.84 -14.37 -4.28
CA LEU A 232 17.18 -13.39 -5.14
C LEU A 232 17.82 -12.00 -4.96
N SER A 233 17.81 -11.20 -6.02
CA SER A 233 18.20 -9.79 -5.95
C SER A 233 16.96 -8.91 -6.16
N LEU A 234 16.44 -8.40 -5.05
CA LEU A 234 15.22 -7.61 -4.92
C LEU A 234 15.53 -6.14 -4.59
N LEU A 235 16.47 -5.86 -3.69
CA LEU A 235 16.77 -4.51 -3.19
C LEU A 235 17.01 -3.48 -4.31
N PRO A 236 17.76 -3.78 -5.40
CA PRO A 236 17.93 -2.83 -6.50
C PRO A 236 16.62 -2.41 -7.14
N SER A 237 15.68 -3.34 -7.28
CA SER A 237 14.38 -3.08 -7.89
C SER A 237 13.43 -2.36 -6.94
N LEU A 238 13.55 -2.58 -5.62
CA LEU A 238 12.71 -1.93 -4.61
C LEU A 238 13.19 -0.52 -4.24
N GLN A 239 14.26 -0.01 -4.87
CA GLN A 239 14.81 1.31 -4.55
C GLN A 239 13.74 2.42 -4.57
N SER A 240 12.82 2.42 -5.53
CA SER A 240 11.73 3.41 -5.61
C SER A 240 10.75 3.31 -4.45
N VAL A 241 10.54 2.11 -3.91
CA VAL A 241 9.68 1.87 -2.75
C VAL A 241 10.30 2.49 -1.51
N PHE A 242 11.59 2.25 -1.26
CA PHE A 242 12.29 2.87 -0.13
C PHE A 242 12.51 4.39 -0.29
N GLN A 243 12.34 4.94 -1.49
CA GLN A 243 12.37 6.38 -1.75
C GLN A 243 11.03 7.09 -1.56
N SER A 244 9.95 6.34 -1.29
CA SER A 244 8.59 6.89 -1.14
C SER A 244 8.47 7.87 0.02
N ALA A 245 9.15 7.61 1.14
CA ALA A 245 9.11 8.48 2.31
C ALA A 245 9.64 9.88 1.99
N THR A 246 8.86 10.89 2.39
CA THR A 246 9.26 12.30 2.24
C THR A 246 10.07 12.78 3.45
N VAL A 247 9.67 12.33 4.64
CA VAL A 247 10.35 12.51 5.92
C VAL A 247 10.46 11.14 6.56
N TRP A 248 11.62 10.86 7.16
CA TRP A 248 11.82 9.64 7.94
C TRP A 248 11.56 9.96 9.41
N ILE A 249 10.60 9.27 10.03
CA ILE A 249 10.36 9.35 11.46
C ILE A 249 10.86 8.06 12.09
N ILE A 250 11.91 8.17 12.90
CA ILE A 250 12.67 7.01 13.36
C ILE A 250 12.49 6.86 14.86
N ASN A 251 12.14 5.65 15.30
CA ASN A 251 12.25 5.26 16.69
C ASN A 251 13.65 4.69 16.99
N LEU A 252 14.59 5.49 17.52
CA LEU A 252 15.96 5.00 17.76
C LEU A 252 16.06 3.94 18.85
N SER A 253 15.04 3.77 19.71
CA SER A 253 15.05 2.67 20.68
C SER A 253 14.62 1.33 20.09
N GLU A 254 14.06 1.32 18.88
CA GLU A 254 13.51 0.12 18.23
C GLU A 254 14.14 -0.17 16.86
N THR A 255 14.68 0.86 16.19
CA THR A 255 15.34 0.75 14.88
C THR A 255 16.85 0.74 15.03
N GLU A 256 17.51 -0.28 14.46
CA GLU A 256 18.96 -0.29 14.35
C GLU A 256 19.46 0.82 13.41
N SER A 257 20.45 1.60 13.85
CA SER A 257 21.00 2.70 13.05
C SER A 257 21.67 2.22 11.74
N SER A 258 22.11 0.96 11.71
CA SER A 258 22.68 0.30 10.53
C SER A 258 21.66 0.16 9.39
N ILE A 259 20.42 -0.21 9.72
CA ILE A 259 19.30 -0.35 8.78
C ILE A 259 18.94 1.02 8.22
N LEU A 260 18.79 2.02 9.10
CA LEU A 260 18.53 3.40 8.69
C LEU A 260 19.62 3.92 7.73
N LEU A 261 20.89 3.68 8.03
CA LEU A 261 22.00 4.10 7.17
C LEU A 261 21.91 3.51 5.76
N GLU A 262 21.58 2.22 5.65
CA GLU A 262 21.43 1.55 4.36
C GLU A 262 20.25 2.11 3.57
N VAL A 263 19.11 2.33 4.23
CA VAL A 263 17.93 2.94 3.60
C VAL A 263 18.19 4.39 3.17
N LEU A 264 18.93 5.18 3.97
CA LEU A 264 19.30 6.55 3.63
C LEU A 264 20.25 6.62 2.43
N LYS A 265 21.13 5.62 2.23
CA LYS A 265 22.00 5.52 1.04
C LYS A 265 21.22 5.25 -0.25
N LEU A 266 20.02 4.66 -0.15
CA LEU A 266 19.17 4.42 -1.30
C LEU A 266 18.48 5.70 -1.81
N GLN A 267 18.46 6.77 -1.01
CA GLN A 267 17.74 8.00 -1.34
C GLN A 267 18.43 8.77 -2.47
N SER A 268 17.64 9.35 -3.38
CA SER A 268 18.17 10.21 -4.46
C SER A 268 18.65 11.57 -3.95
N GLU A 269 18.11 12.02 -2.83
CA GLU A 269 18.39 13.30 -2.17
C GLU A 269 18.44 13.09 -0.66
N LYS A 270 19.14 13.97 0.05
CA LYS A 270 19.16 13.94 1.52
C LYS A 270 17.77 14.22 2.07
N LYS A 271 17.29 13.37 2.97
CA LYS A 271 15.94 13.46 3.55
C LYS A 271 15.98 14.07 4.95
N GLN A 272 14.86 14.66 5.35
CA GLN A 272 14.66 15.05 6.74
C GLN A 272 14.48 13.79 7.58
N VAL A 273 15.11 13.77 8.75
CA VAL A 273 14.93 12.74 9.78
C VAL A 273 14.35 13.42 11.02
N LYS A 274 13.21 12.90 11.48
CA LYS A 274 12.60 13.20 12.78
C LYS A 274 12.86 12.03 13.69
N LEU A 275 13.38 12.30 14.88
CA LEU A 275 13.58 11.28 15.91
C LEU A 275 12.41 11.30 16.88
N ARG A 276 11.90 10.12 17.18
CA ARG A 276 11.08 9.79 18.36
C ARG A 276 11.80 8.68 19.11
N GLY A 277 11.68 8.61 20.44
CA GLY A 277 12.43 7.61 21.22
C GLY A 277 13.97 7.76 21.13
N PHE A 278 14.66 7.46 22.23
CA PHE A 278 16.09 7.73 22.35
C PHE A 278 16.86 6.50 22.76
N ILE A 279 18.04 6.32 22.17
CA ILE A 279 19.01 5.30 22.57
C ILE A 279 20.19 5.96 23.26
N TYR A 280 20.63 5.36 24.36
CA TYR A 280 21.79 5.82 25.13
C TYR A 280 22.96 4.84 25.07
N GLU A 281 22.83 3.77 24.27
CA GLU A 281 23.93 2.87 24.00
C GLU A 281 24.96 3.56 23.10
N GLU A 282 26.19 3.68 23.59
CA GLU A 282 27.26 4.42 22.93
C GLU A 282 27.56 3.92 21.51
N SER A 283 27.50 2.60 21.31
CA SER A 283 27.67 1.93 20.01
C SER A 283 26.62 2.41 19.01
N GLU A 284 25.34 2.44 19.40
CA GLU A 284 24.24 2.88 18.54
C GLU A 284 24.26 4.38 18.27
N VAL A 285 24.61 5.22 19.25
CA VAL A 285 24.84 6.65 19.01
C VAL A 285 25.93 6.85 17.97
N LYS A 286 27.04 6.09 18.06
CA LYS A 286 28.14 6.12 17.07
C LYS A 286 27.72 5.60 15.71
N SER A 287 26.87 4.58 15.66
CA SER A 287 26.27 4.07 14.42
C SER A 287 25.37 5.13 13.78
N PHE A 288 24.51 5.81 14.55
CA PHE A 288 23.65 6.87 14.06
C PHE A 288 24.43 8.05 13.46
N LEU A 289 25.58 8.43 14.03
CA LEU A 289 26.45 9.47 13.45
C LEU A 289 26.86 9.18 11.99
N GLN A 290 26.89 7.91 11.58
CA GLN A 290 27.18 7.54 10.18
C GLN A 290 26.06 7.94 9.22
N CYS A 291 24.85 8.20 9.71
CA CYS A 291 23.71 8.64 8.91
C CYS A 291 23.80 10.12 8.53
N LEU A 292 24.47 10.96 9.32
CA LEU A 292 24.51 12.42 9.16
C LEU A 292 24.84 12.90 7.73
N PRO A 293 25.79 12.28 6.98
CA PRO A 293 26.08 12.71 5.61
C PRO A 293 24.89 12.61 4.65
N TYR A 294 23.90 11.77 4.96
CA TYR A 294 22.72 11.49 4.13
C TYR A 294 21.46 12.22 4.60
N ILE A 295 21.54 12.97 5.71
CA ILE A 295 20.42 13.70 6.31
C ILE A 295 20.49 15.16 5.90
N SER A 296 19.35 15.75 5.51
CA SER A 296 19.26 17.19 5.19
C SER A 296 18.92 18.03 6.40
N GLN A 297 18.08 17.48 7.29
CA GLN A 297 17.66 18.11 8.53
C GLN A 297 17.37 17.04 9.58
N LEU A 298 17.86 17.25 10.80
CA LEU A 298 17.57 16.44 11.97
C LEU A 298 16.65 17.25 12.90
N SER A 299 15.56 16.64 13.34
CA SER A 299 14.60 17.25 14.26
C SER A 299 14.02 16.20 15.22
N PHE A 300 13.36 16.65 16.27
CA PHE A 300 12.64 15.79 17.20
C PHE A 300 11.14 15.93 16.97
N ASP A 301 10.42 14.82 17.08
CA ASP A 301 8.97 14.83 16.98
C ASP A 301 8.36 15.55 18.20
N PRO A 302 7.60 16.65 18.02
CA PRO A 302 6.99 17.39 19.13
C PRO A 302 6.10 16.55 20.04
N GLU A 303 5.49 15.48 19.51
CA GLU A 303 4.64 14.58 20.30
C GLU A 303 5.44 13.76 21.33
N TRP A 304 6.76 13.70 21.17
CA TRP A 304 7.67 12.88 21.98
C TRP A 304 8.76 13.71 22.67
N LEU A 305 8.55 15.02 22.79
CA LEU A 305 9.46 15.97 23.45
C LEU A 305 9.25 16.09 24.97
N ASP A 306 8.59 15.13 25.61
CA ASP A 306 8.33 15.21 27.05
C ASP A 306 9.60 14.96 27.88
N GLY A 307 9.94 15.93 28.74
CA GLY A 307 11.03 15.82 29.70
C GLY A 307 12.41 16.28 29.19
N GLU A 308 13.48 15.78 29.82
CA GLU A 308 14.87 16.17 29.52
C GLU A 308 15.57 15.21 28.55
N GLU A 309 14.90 14.14 28.11
CA GLU A 309 15.48 13.10 27.25
C GLU A 309 16.02 13.63 25.92
N PRO A 310 15.30 14.47 25.16
CA PRO A 310 15.83 15.02 23.90
C PRO A 310 17.09 15.85 24.11
N ILE A 311 17.14 16.62 25.21
CA ILE A 311 18.29 17.44 25.58
C ILE A 311 19.49 16.56 25.92
N ARG A 312 19.28 15.53 26.74
CA ARG A 312 20.32 14.57 27.12
C ARG A 312 20.87 13.84 25.89
N PHE A 313 19.99 13.33 25.04
CA PHE A 313 20.39 12.66 23.81
C PHE A 313 21.19 13.58 22.89
N LEU A 314 20.79 14.84 22.73
CA LEU A 314 21.58 15.82 21.96
C LEU A 314 22.99 16.01 22.55
N VAL A 315 23.11 16.16 23.87
CA VAL A 315 24.42 16.29 24.53
C VAL A 315 25.28 15.07 24.25
N ASP A 316 24.73 13.86 24.42
CA ASP A 316 25.45 12.61 24.16
C ASP A 316 25.87 12.49 22.68
N LEU A 317 25.00 12.89 21.76
CA LEU A 317 25.26 12.89 20.32
C LEU A 317 26.40 13.86 19.94
N PHE A 318 26.41 15.08 20.50
CA PHE A 318 27.48 16.05 20.28
C PHE A 318 28.82 15.60 20.90
N CYS A 319 28.79 14.97 22.07
CA CYS A 319 29.98 14.37 22.68
C CYS A 319 30.56 13.27 21.78
N ALA A 320 29.72 12.33 21.34
CA ALA A 320 30.14 11.25 20.43
C ALA A 320 30.66 11.78 19.09
N ALA A 321 30.05 12.85 18.56
CA ALA A 321 30.53 13.52 17.34
C ALA A 321 31.92 14.11 17.53
N ALA A 322 32.18 14.80 18.64
CA ALA A 322 33.47 15.40 18.95
C ALA A 322 34.56 14.33 19.15
N GLU A 323 34.25 13.23 19.85
CA GLU A 323 35.17 12.10 20.01
C GLU A 323 35.56 11.48 18.67
N ARG A 324 34.58 11.25 17.79
CA ARG A 324 34.84 10.66 16.48
C ARG A 324 35.60 11.62 15.56
N GLU A 325 35.29 12.91 15.60
CA GLU A 325 36.03 13.95 14.88
C GLU A 325 37.51 13.98 15.32
N GLN A 326 37.79 13.85 16.62
CA GLN A 326 39.16 13.73 17.12
C GLN A 326 39.89 12.47 16.62
N GLN A 327 39.18 11.35 16.48
CA GLN A 327 39.75 10.08 16.04
C GLN A 327 39.99 9.99 14.54
N THR A 328 39.10 10.57 13.74
CA THR A 328 39.06 10.40 12.28
C THR A 328 39.52 11.63 11.50
N GLY A 329 39.47 12.82 12.11
CA GLY A 329 39.66 14.11 11.44
C GLY A 329 38.47 14.55 10.58
N GLU A 330 37.36 13.81 10.57
CA GLU A 330 36.13 14.18 9.88
C GLU A 330 35.43 15.33 10.64
N LYS A 331 34.92 16.34 9.93
CA LYS A 331 34.20 17.51 10.50
C LYS A 331 32.76 17.16 10.93
N ILE A 332 32.61 16.20 11.84
CA ILE A 332 31.31 15.62 12.21
C ILE A 332 30.51 16.58 13.07
N VAL A 333 31.14 17.34 13.97
CA VAL A 333 30.45 18.34 14.80
C VAL A 333 29.87 19.45 13.94
N GLU A 334 30.62 19.89 12.91
CA GLU A 334 30.14 20.86 11.92
C GLU A 334 28.95 20.32 11.12
N LEU A 335 29.03 19.05 10.68
CA LEU A 335 27.94 18.37 9.98
C LEU A 335 26.69 18.22 10.85
N LEU A 336 26.84 17.77 12.09
CA LEU A 336 25.75 17.63 13.06
C LEU A 336 25.09 18.99 13.33
N SER A 337 25.89 20.03 13.53
CA SER A 337 25.39 21.40 13.70
C SER A 337 24.60 21.87 12.47
N SER A 338 25.07 21.53 11.26
CA SER A 338 24.40 21.90 10.02
C SER A 338 23.05 21.21 9.84
N VAL A 339 22.88 19.95 10.27
CA VAL A 339 21.59 19.26 10.13
C VAL A 339 20.60 19.64 11.23
N CYS A 340 21.09 20.06 12.41
CA CYS A 340 20.25 20.56 13.50
C CYS A 340 19.85 22.04 13.31
N GLY A 341 20.56 22.79 12.47
CA GLY A 341 20.27 24.20 12.20
C GLY A 341 19.06 24.37 11.27
N HIS A 342 18.05 25.13 11.70
CA HIS A 342 16.95 25.54 10.83
C HIS A 342 17.46 26.50 9.75
N LYS A 343 17.11 26.25 8.48
CA LYS A 343 17.24 27.22 7.39
C LYS A 343 15.99 28.06 7.26
#